data_AF-A0A1F2TKN7-F1
#
_entry.id   AF-A0A1F2TKN7-F1
#
_cell.length_a   1.000
_cell.length_b   1.000
_cell.length_c   1.000
_cell.angle_alpha   90.00
_cell.angle_beta   90.00
_cell.angle_gamma   90.00
#
_symmetry.space_group_name_H-M   'P 1'
#
loop_
_entity.id
_entity.type
_entity.pdbx_description
1 polymer ?
#
loop_
_entity_poly.entity_id
_entity_poly.type
_entity_poly.pdbx_seq_one_letter_code
_entity_poly.pdbx_strand_id
1 'polypeptide(L)'
;MGFVDPEDPANNFYEYVIEEEKCDGCGLCVKACREPLGLGSIVLKVRHNLCVDCNRCAISIACPHDALFQHKVADALEPTLARQPQP
;
A
#
# COMPACT_ATOMS: atom_id res chain seq x y z
N MET A 1 -6.80 10.69 19.00
CA MET A 1 -7.83 11.42 18.23
C MET A 1 -7.43 12.89 18.25
N GLY A 2 -7.13 13.50 17.10
CA GLY A 2 -6.63 14.89 17.04
C GLY A 2 -7.70 15.90 17.44
N PHE A 3 -7.30 16.99 18.09
CA PHE A 3 -8.19 18.13 18.38
C PHE A 3 -8.27 19.03 17.14
N VAL A 4 -9.49 19.33 16.69
CA VAL A 4 -9.71 20.33 15.64
C VAL A 4 -9.42 21.70 16.26
N ASP A 5 -8.48 22.43 15.67
CA ASP A 5 -8.21 23.81 16.05
C ASP A 5 -9.24 24.72 15.34
N PRO A 6 -10.03 25.54 16.05
CA PRO A 6 -10.97 26.47 15.43
C PRO A 6 -10.30 27.54 14.55
N GLU A 7 -9.04 27.86 14.83
CA GLU A 7 -8.22 28.83 14.11
C GLU A 7 -7.52 28.18 12.90
N ASP A 8 -7.28 26.86 12.97
CA ASP A 8 -6.81 26.02 11.87
C ASP A 8 -7.60 24.70 11.77
N PRO A 9 -8.79 24.72 11.12
CA PRO A 9 -9.65 23.55 11.01
C PRO A 9 -9.02 22.40 10.21
N ALA A 10 -7.88 22.62 9.55
CA ALA A 10 -7.15 21.64 8.77
C ALA A 10 -6.00 20.99 9.56
N ASN A 11 -5.77 21.35 10.82
CA ASN A 11 -4.64 20.88 11.65
C ASN A 11 -4.57 19.34 11.83
N ASN A 12 -5.65 18.65 11.49
CA ASN A 12 -5.85 17.21 11.56
C ASN A 12 -6.03 16.55 10.19
N PHE A 13 -5.90 17.30 9.10
CA PHE A 13 -5.93 16.81 7.72
C PHE A 13 -4.56 16.99 7.07
N TYR A 14 -3.91 15.88 6.75
CA TYR A 14 -2.62 15.88 6.05
C TYR A 14 -2.76 15.12 4.73
N GLU A 15 -2.35 15.77 3.64
CA GLU A 15 -2.16 15.12 2.35
C GLU A 15 -0.68 14.75 2.21
N TYR A 16 -0.41 13.47 1.90
CA TYR A 16 0.93 12.99 1.63
C TYR A 16 1.10 12.82 0.12
N VAL A 17 2.03 13.59 -0.48
CA VAL A 17 2.37 13.49 -1.90
C VAL A 17 3.73 12.81 -2.03
N ILE A 18 3.81 11.77 -2.87
CA ILE A 18 5.07 11.10 -3.21
C ILE A 18 5.59 11.71 -4.51
N GLU A 19 6.80 12.28 -4.46
CA GLU A 19 7.50 12.73 -5.65
C GLU A 19 8.10 11.52 -6.37
N GLU A 20 7.42 11.09 -7.43
CA GLU A 20 7.65 9.82 -8.13
C GLU A 20 9.09 9.67 -8.65
N GLU A 21 9.69 10.77 -9.12
CA GLU A 21 11.06 10.77 -9.64
C GLU A 21 12.14 10.48 -8.59
N LYS A 22 11.82 10.69 -7.30
CA LYS A 22 12.72 10.41 -6.17
C LYS A 22 12.38 9.12 -5.43
N CYS A 23 11.25 8.48 -5.77
CA CYS A 23 10.79 7.28 -5.09
C CYS A 23 11.46 6.03 -5.67
N ASP A 24 12.30 5.38 -4.89
CA ASP A 24 12.95 4.11 -5.24
C ASP A 24 12.17 2.87 -4.81
N GLY A 25 11.01 3.05 -4.17
CA GLY A 25 10.19 1.97 -3.66
C GLY A 25 10.71 1.29 -2.38
N CYS A 26 11.60 1.93 -1.61
CA CYS A 26 12.18 1.34 -0.38
C CYS A 26 11.14 1.00 0.73
N GLY A 27 9.95 1.60 0.69
CA GLY A 27 8.86 1.33 1.65
C GLY A 27 9.10 1.87 3.06
N LEU A 28 10.13 2.71 3.28
CA LEU A 28 10.42 3.29 4.60
C LEU A 28 9.29 4.17 5.12
N CYS A 29 8.58 4.89 4.23
CA CYS A 29 7.40 5.68 4.59
C CYS A 29 6.30 4.83 5.23
N VAL A 30 6.02 3.64 4.68
CA VAL A 30 5.05 2.68 5.23
C VAL A 30 5.52 2.16 6.58
N LYS A 31 6.81 1.82 6.72
CA LYS A 31 7.37 1.33 8.00
C LYS A 31 7.27 2.38 9.11
N ALA A 32 7.58 3.64 8.80
CA ALA A 32 7.50 4.74 9.76
C ALA A 32 6.05 5.12 10.11
N CYS A 33 5.11 4.91 9.19
CA CYS A 33 3.69 5.17 9.41
C CYS A 33 2.97 4.07 10.23
N ARG A 34 3.68 3.10 10.81
CA ARG A 34 3.11 2.09 11.70
C ARG A 34 3.06 2.56 13.16
N GLU A 35 2.15 1.97 13.92
CA GLU A 35 2.10 2.16 15.37
C GLU A 35 3.46 1.83 16.03
N PRO A 36 3.85 2.51 17.12
CA PRO A 36 3.08 3.54 17.85
C PRO A 36 3.24 4.96 17.30
N LEU A 37 4.12 5.17 16.32
CA LEU A 37 4.48 6.51 15.83
C LEU A 37 3.58 7.02 14.71
N GLY A 38 2.91 6.12 13.98
CA GLY A 38 1.99 6.45 12.90
C GLY A 38 0.59 5.86 13.11
N LEU A 39 -0.34 6.32 12.28
CA LEU A 39 -1.75 5.89 12.28
C LEU A 39 -2.05 4.72 11.32
N GLY A 40 -1.02 4.17 10.66
CA GLY A 40 -1.19 3.14 9.64
C GLY A 40 -1.83 3.63 8.34
N SER A 41 -1.85 4.95 8.09
CA SER A 41 -2.52 5.55 6.93
C SER A 41 -1.78 5.32 5.61
N ILE A 42 -0.49 5.02 5.65
CA ILE A 42 0.32 4.72 4.46
C ILE A 42 0.52 3.21 4.35
N VAL A 43 0.15 2.63 3.21
CA VAL A 43 0.25 1.20 2.91
C VAL A 43 1.12 0.94 1.70
N LEU A 44 1.79 -0.22 1.66
CA LEU A 44 2.59 -0.64 0.53
C LEU A 44 1.68 -1.23 -0.56
N LYS A 45 1.80 -0.77 -1.80
CA LYS A 45 1.03 -1.24 -2.95
C LYS A 45 1.96 -1.57 -4.12
N VAL A 46 1.53 -2.51 -4.97
CA VAL A 46 2.21 -2.79 -6.24
C VAL A 46 1.90 -1.64 -7.22
N ARG A 47 2.95 -1.07 -7.82
CA ARG A 47 2.82 -0.08 -8.90
C ARG A 47 2.62 -0.80 -10.23
N HIS A 48 1.37 -1.03 -10.60
CA HIS A 48 1.03 -1.81 -11.80
C HIS A 48 1.58 -1.22 -13.09
N ASN A 49 1.77 0.11 -13.17
CA ASN A 49 2.38 0.77 -14.32
C ASN A 49 3.89 0.47 -14.50
N LEU A 50 4.56 -0.02 -13.46
CA LEU A 50 5.98 -0.41 -13.48
C LEU A 50 6.17 -1.93 -13.34
N CYS A 51 5.08 -2.67 -13.14
CA CYS A 51 5.12 -4.12 -12.94
C CYS A 51 5.43 -4.81 -14.27
N VAL A 52 6.44 -5.66 -14.27
CA VAL A 52 6.83 -6.49 -15.44
C VAL A 52 6.40 -7.95 -15.28
N ASP A 53 5.39 -8.19 -14.44
CA ASP A 53 4.79 -9.49 -14.18
C ASP A 53 5.78 -10.59 -13.72
N CYS A 54 6.82 -10.20 -12.97
CA CYS A 54 7.86 -11.13 -12.55
C CYS A 54 7.54 -11.94 -11.29
N ASN A 55 6.49 -11.58 -10.55
CA ASN A 55 6.09 -12.12 -9.24
C ASN A 55 7.26 -12.25 -8.22
N ARG A 56 8.23 -11.35 -8.28
CA ARG A 56 9.42 -11.32 -7.40
C ARG A 56 9.56 -10.01 -6.64
N CYS A 57 8.44 -9.33 -6.41
CA CYS A 57 8.42 -8.13 -5.60
C CYS A 57 8.86 -8.45 -4.16
N ALA A 58 9.57 -7.51 -3.53
CA ALA A 58 10.12 -7.70 -2.19
C ALA A 58 9.04 -8.10 -1.16
N ILE A 59 7.81 -7.61 -1.34
CA ILE A 59 6.65 -8.00 -0.53
C ILE A 59 6.25 -9.47 -0.67
N SER A 60 6.37 -10.04 -1.88
CA SER A 60 6.05 -11.45 -2.14
C SER A 60 7.12 -12.33 -1.49
N ILE A 61 8.40 -12.02 -1.77
CA ILE A 61 9.54 -12.78 -1.26
C ILE A 61 9.60 -12.75 0.27
N ALA A 62 9.26 -11.61 0.88
CA ALA A 62 9.33 -11.46 2.33
C ALA A 62 8.10 -11.99 3.09
N CYS A 63 7.01 -12.39 2.41
CA CYS A 63 5.79 -12.82 3.08
C CYS A 63 5.98 -14.24 3.68
N PRO A 64 5.96 -14.40 5.02
CA PRO A 64 6.16 -15.72 5.63
C PRO A 64 4.96 -16.66 5.44
N HIS A 65 3.82 -16.12 5.02
CA HIS A 65 2.58 -16.87 4.81
C HIS A 65 2.29 -17.14 3.33
N ASP A 66 3.20 -16.75 2.43
CA ASP A 66 3.04 -16.89 0.98
C ASP A 66 1.68 -16.33 0.48
N ALA A 67 1.21 -15.26 1.12
CA ALA A 67 -0.15 -14.73 0.95
C ALA A 67 -0.32 -13.81 -0.28
N LEU A 68 0.70 -13.74 -1.15
CA LEU A 68 0.70 -12.86 -2.32
C LEU A 68 0.68 -13.71 -3.59
N PHE A 69 -0.43 -13.66 -4.33
CA PHE A 69 -0.62 -14.42 -5.55
C PHE A 69 -0.76 -13.49 -6.76
N GLN A 70 -0.09 -13.82 -7.86
CA GLN A 70 -0.29 -13.16 -9.14
C GLN A 70 -1.38 -13.90 -9.92
N HIS A 71 -2.48 -13.21 -10.20
CA HIS A 71 -3.49 -13.66 -11.16
C HIS A 71 -3.20 -13.06 -12.53
N LYS A 72 -3.54 -13.78 -13.62
CA LYS A 72 -3.54 -13.14 -14.94
C LYS A 72 -4.60 -12.04 -14.94
N VAL A 73 -4.37 -10.98 -15.71
CA VAL A 73 -5.30 -9.84 -15.78
C VAL A 73 -6.72 -10.29 -16.15
N ALA A 74 -6.85 -11.23 -17.09
CA ALA A 74 -8.16 -11.80 -17.46
C ALA A 74 -8.88 -12.42 -16.25
N ASP A 75 -8.15 -13.17 -15.42
CA ASP A 75 -8.70 -13.84 -14.23
C ASP A 75 -8.99 -12.83 -13.11
N ALA A 76 -8.19 -11.76 -12.98
CA ALA A 76 -8.34 -10.74 -11.94
C ALA A 76 -9.51 -9.77 -12.17
N LEU A 77 -9.93 -9.60 -13.42
CA LEU A 77 -11.05 -8.73 -13.81
C LEU A 77 -12.41 -9.42 -13.70
N GLU A 78 -12.44 -10.74 -13.48
CA GLU A 78 -13.68 -11.48 -13.21
C GLU A 78 -14.24 -11.06 -11.83
N PRO A 79 -15.46 -10.49 -11.76
CA PRO A 79 -16.00 -9.88 -10.55
C PRO A 79 -16.21 -10.84 -9.37
N THR A 80 -16.08 -12.15 -9.60
CA THR A 80 -16.23 -13.21 -8.60
C THR A 80 -14.94 -13.54 -7.85
N LEU A 81 -13.76 -13.29 -8.43
CA LEU A 81 -12.47 -13.67 -7.82
C LEU A 81 -11.90 -12.61 -6.86
N ALA A 82 -12.33 -11.35 -6.97
CA ALA A 82 -11.89 -10.27 -6.07
C ALA A 82 -12.47 -10.37 -4.63
N ARG A 83 -13.34 -11.35 -4.34
CA ARG A 83 -14.02 -11.53 -3.03
C ARG A 83 -13.90 -12.91 -2.41
N GLN A 84 -13.27 -13.88 -3.09
CA GLN A 84 -13.19 -15.24 -2.55
C GLN A 84 -11.85 -15.43 -1.83
N PRO A 85 -11.84 -15.64 -0.50
CA PRO A 85 -10.66 -16.19 0.14
C PRO A 85 -10.44 -17.60 -0.43
N GLN A 86 -9.26 -17.82 -1.01
CA GLN A 86 -8.84 -19.14 -1.46
C GLN A 86 -8.61 -20.05 -0.22
N PRO A 87 -8.93 -21.35 -0.30
CA PRO A 87 -8.93 -22.29 0.82
C PRO A 87 -7.55 -22.54 1.44
#